data_AF-K1Q209-F1
#
_entry.id   AF-K1Q209-F1
#
_cell.length_a   1.000
_cell.length_b   1.000
_cell.length_c   1.000
_cell.angle_alpha   90.00
_cell.angle_beta   90.00
_cell.angle_gamma   90.00
#
_symmetry.space_group_name_H-M   'P 1'
#
loop_
_entity.id
_entity.type
_entity.pdbx_description
1 polymer ?
#
loop_
_entity_poly.entity_id
_entity_poly.type
_entity_poly.pdbx_seq_one_letter_code
_entity_poly.pdbx_strand_id
1 'polypeptide(L)'
;MFDSFLLNKGYHIEVLLRHLNDMATSQFQSKDDIRDSLKLMNDFVVPCLPLLLTSSYQDDISAGEEMREKWCSFLGQEICEDKIEKLQDLMSKLFDPPTESKSAQIAAVTSKDLKDLYKNYMDVMNIAYNSGYIERAINSS
;
A
#
# COMPACT_ATOMS: atom_id res chain seq x y z
N MET A 1 3.90 16.82 -21.83
CA MET A 1 2.91 15.76 -22.07
C MET A 1 3.21 14.52 -21.22
N PHE A 2 4.45 14.02 -21.20
CA PHE A 2 4.90 12.95 -20.30
C PHE A 2 4.72 13.28 -18.81
N ASP A 3 5.15 14.45 -18.35
CA ASP A 3 5.02 14.84 -16.94
C ASP A 3 3.56 14.96 -16.49
N SER A 4 2.67 15.45 -17.37
CA SER A 4 1.24 15.54 -17.05
C SER A 4 0.55 14.18 -17.07
N PHE A 5 1.09 13.16 -17.74
CA PHE A 5 0.52 11.81 -17.72
C PHE A 5 0.97 11.05 -16.46
N LEU A 6 2.22 11.22 -16.06
CA LEU A 6 2.82 10.65 -14.85
C LEU A 6 2.44 11.39 -13.55
N LEU A 7 2.12 12.68 -13.60
CA LEU A 7 1.54 13.41 -12.47
C LEU A 7 0.04 13.15 -12.32
N ASN A 8 -0.68 12.89 -13.42
CA ASN A 8 -2.15 12.78 -13.42
C ASN A 8 -2.64 11.32 -13.27
N LYS A 9 -1.78 10.34 -13.61
CA LYS A 9 -1.82 8.99 -13.04
C LYS A 9 -0.81 8.96 -11.91
N GLY A 10 -1.21 9.42 -10.72
CA GLY A 10 -0.36 9.39 -9.54
C GLY A 10 0.29 8.01 -9.45
N TYR A 11 1.63 7.94 -9.41
CA TYR A 11 2.33 6.68 -9.23
C TYR A 11 1.72 5.95 -8.04
N HIS A 12 1.03 4.89 -8.41
CA HIS A 12 -0.23 4.44 -7.86
C HIS A 12 -0.10 3.98 -6.41
N ILE A 13 -0.47 4.85 -5.46
CA ILE A 13 -0.47 4.57 -4.03
C ILE A 13 -1.25 3.27 -3.75
N GLU A 14 -2.30 3.01 -4.51
CA GLU A 14 -3.09 1.79 -4.47
C GLU A 14 -2.32 0.56 -4.94
N VAL A 15 -1.45 0.67 -5.96
CA VAL A 15 -0.61 -0.46 -6.42
C VAL A 15 0.40 -0.85 -5.35
N LEU A 16 1.07 0.13 -4.74
CA LEU A 16 2.00 -0.13 -3.64
C LEU A 16 1.29 -0.74 -2.43
N LEU A 17 0.18 -0.15 -2.01
CA LEU A 17 -0.58 -0.62 -0.86
C LEU A 17 -1.18 -1.99 -1.09
N ARG A 18 -1.64 -2.29 -2.31
CA ARG A 18 -2.12 -3.62 -2.70
C ARG A 18 -1.01 -4.66 -2.57
N HIS A 19 0.19 -4.36 -3.08
CA HIS A 19 1.33 -5.26 -2.93
C HIS A 19 1.71 -5.51 -1.46
N LEU A 20 1.74 -4.46 -0.63
CA LEU A 20 2.00 -4.59 0.80
C LEU A 20 0.92 -5.41 1.51
N ASN A 21 -0.35 -5.14 1.20
CA ASN A 21 -1.50 -5.88 1.73
C ASN A 21 -1.46 -7.37 1.32
N ASP A 22 -1.11 -7.67 0.07
CA ASP A 22 -0.98 -9.03 -0.43
C ASP A 22 0.15 -9.79 0.28
N MET A 23 1.28 -9.14 0.52
CA MET A 23 2.36 -9.70 1.31
C MET A 23 1.94 -9.97 2.76
N ALA A 24 1.23 -9.03 3.40
CA ALA A 24 0.75 -9.19 4.77
C ALA A 24 -0.28 -10.32 4.89
N THR A 25 -1.24 -10.39 3.97
CA THR A 25 -2.27 -11.46 3.94
C THR A 25 -1.66 -12.84 3.68
N SER A 26 -0.67 -12.94 2.78
CA SER A 26 0.06 -14.19 2.55
C SER A 26 0.83 -14.64 3.80
N GLN A 27 1.49 -13.72 4.50
CA GLN A 27 2.18 -14.02 5.76
C GLN A 27 1.21 -14.43 6.87
N PHE A 28 0.06 -13.76 6.97
CA PHE A 28 -0.98 -14.06 7.95
C PHE A 28 -1.52 -15.50 7.79
N GLN A 29 -1.70 -15.96 6.55
CA GLN A 29 -2.14 -17.32 6.24
C GLN A 29 -1.06 -18.39 6.50
N SER A 30 0.19 -18.10 6.15
CA SER A 30 1.26 -19.11 6.09
C SER A 30 2.09 -19.26 7.36
N LYS A 31 2.11 -18.25 8.24
CA LYS A 31 2.95 -18.23 9.45
C LYS A 31 2.12 -18.38 10.71
N ASP A 32 2.66 -19.06 11.71
CA ASP A 32 2.09 -19.06 13.06
C ASP A 32 2.33 -17.72 13.77
N ASP A 33 3.50 -17.11 13.58
CA ASP A 33 3.78 -15.76 14.06
C ASP A 33 3.32 -14.70 13.04
N ILE A 34 2.22 -14.03 13.37
CA ILE A 34 1.60 -12.98 12.56
C ILE A 34 2.07 -11.56 12.95
N ARG A 35 3.08 -11.43 13.83
CA ARG A 35 3.56 -10.12 14.30
C ARG A 35 4.04 -9.23 13.16
N ASP A 36 4.79 -9.79 12.22
CA ASP A 36 5.32 -9.05 11.08
C ASP A 36 4.22 -8.60 10.11
N SER A 37 3.24 -9.46 9.84
CA SER A 37 2.10 -9.11 8.97
C SER A 37 1.25 -8.01 9.58
N LEU A 38 0.99 -8.09 10.89
CA LEU A 38 0.24 -7.05 11.60
C LEU A 38 1.04 -5.75 11.67
N LYS A 39 2.35 -5.81 11.92
CA LYS A 39 3.20 -4.62 11.94
C LYS A 39 3.19 -3.92 10.59
N LEU A 40 3.35 -4.65 9.49
CA LEU A 40 3.27 -4.09 8.14
C LEU A 40 1.93 -3.39 7.90
N MET A 41 0.82 -4.03 8.28
CA MET A 41 -0.50 -3.45 8.13
C MET A 41 -0.66 -2.16 8.96
N ASN A 42 -0.26 -2.18 10.24
CA ASN A 42 -0.39 -1.03 11.14
C ASN A 42 0.55 0.13 10.76
N ASP A 43 1.75 -0.16 10.26
CA ASP A 43 2.75 0.86 9.95
C ASP A 43 2.51 1.52 8.57
N PHE A 44 1.97 0.78 7.60
CA PHE A 44 1.89 1.24 6.21
C PHE A 44 0.49 1.23 5.60
N VAL A 45 -0.30 0.17 5.81
CA VAL A 45 -1.60 0.03 5.12
C VAL A 45 -2.71 0.80 5.82
N VAL A 46 -2.90 0.57 7.13
CA VAL A 46 -3.91 1.25 7.95
C VAL A 46 -3.78 2.78 7.87
N PRO A 47 -2.58 3.40 8.00
CA PRO A 47 -2.46 4.86 7.96
C PRO A 47 -2.77 5.48 6.60
N CYS A 48 -2.59 4.72 5.51
CA CYS A 48 -2.78 5.20 4.15
C CYS A 48 -4.16 4.83 3.58
N LEU A 49 -4.89 3.93 4.21
CA LEU A 49 -6.22 3.50 3.75
C LEU A 49 -7.22 4.66 3.65
N PRO A 50 -7.30 5.62 4.58
CA PRO A 50 -8.18 6.78 4.43
C PRO A 50 -7.87 7.62 3.18
N LEU A 51 -6.60 7.70 2.76
CA LEU A 51 -6.21 8.42 1.55
C LEU A 51 -6.75 7.74 0.29
N LEU A 52 -6.77 6.41 0.26
CA LEU A 52 -7.39 5.65 -0.83
C LEU A 52 -8.91 5.84 -0.87
N LEU A 53 -9.56 5.71 0.27
CA LEU A 53 -11.02 5.75 0.38
C LEU A 53 -11.63 7.14 0.17
N THR A 54 -10.81 8.20 0.28
CA THR A 54 -11.22 9.59 0.02
C THR A 54 -10.63 10.14 -1.29
N SER A 55 -9.97 9.29 -2.07
CA SER A 55 -9.39 9.65 -3.37
C SER A 55 -10.49 10.06 -4.36
N SER A 56 -10.13 10.91 -5.32
CA SER A 56 -11.00 11.22 -6.48
C SER A 56 -10.94 10.15 -7.57
N TYR A 57 -10.05 9.17 -7.44
CA TYR A 57 -9.86 8.09 -8.41
C TYR A 57 -10.58 6.83 -7.94
N GLN A 58 -11.44 6.28 -8.81
CA GLN A 58 -12.25 5.12 -8.45
C GLN A 58 -11.39 3.87 -8.18
N ASP A 59 -10.28 3.70 -8.90
CA ASP A 59 -9.36 2.57 -8.71
C ASP A 59 -8.76 2.54 -7.30
N ASP A 60 -8.45 3.71 -6.72
CA ASP A 60 -7.95 3.84 -5.34
C ASP A 60 -9.01 3.42 -4.33
N ILE A 61 -10.24 3.93 -4.50
CA ILE A 61 -11.37 3.61 -3.62
C ILE A 61 -11.64 2.09 -3.69
N SER A 62 -11.73 1.53 -4.89
CA SER A 62 -11.92 0.09 -5.11
C SER A 62 -10.81 -0.73 -4.47
N ALA A 63 -9.55 -0.33 -4.61
CA ALA A 63 -8.44 -1.02 -3.96
C ALA A 63 -8.55 -0.98 -2.42
N GLY A 64 -8.94 0.16 -1.84
CA GLY A 64 -9.14 0.28 -0.40
C GLY A 64 -10.24 -0.65 0.13
N GLU A 65 -11.38 -0.72 -0.57
CA GLU A 65 -12.48 -1.61 -0.21
C GLU A 65 -12.13 -3.09 -0.41
N GLU A 66 -11.44 -3.45 -1.50
CA GLU A 66 -10.96 -4.82 -1.72
C GLU A 66 -9.99 -5.29 -0.62
N MET A 67 -9.13 -4.39 -0.12
CA MET A 67 -8.26 -4.71 1.02
C MET A 67 -9.08 -5.02 2.27
N ARG A 68 -10.11 -4.21 2.57
CA ARG A 68 -11.04 -4.45 3.69
C ARG A 68 -11.74 -5.79 3.55
N GLU A 69 -12.30 -6.08 2.37
CA GLU A 69 -12.99 -7.34 2.08
C GLU A 69 -12.07 -8.55 2.28
N LYS A 70 -10.82 -8.46 1.82
CA LYS A 70 -9.83 -9.53 1.99
C LYS A 70 -9.57 -9.84 3.46
N TRP A 71 -9.45 -8.83 4.32
CA TRP A 71 -9.29 -9.04 5.76
C TRP A 71 -10.56 -9.52 6.45
N CYS A 72 -11.74 -9.03 6.04
CA CYS A 72 -13.03 -9.55 6.49
C CYS A 72 -13.17 -11.05 6.23
N SER A 73 -12.70 -11.53 5.08
CA SER A 73 -12.82 -12.94 4.69
C SER A 73 -12.16 -13.91 5.67
N PHE A 74 -11.17 -13.46 6.44
CA PHE A 74 -10.52 -14.26 7.47
C PHE A 74 -11.39 -14.48 8.70
N LEU A 75 -12.31 -13.58 9.04
CA LEU A 75 -13.20 -13.75 10.21
C LEU A 75 -14.16 -14.95 10.06
N GLY A 76 -14.40 -15.42 8.83
CA GLY A 76 -15.22 -16.60 8.55
C GLY A 76 -14.45 -17.92 8.41
N GLN A 77 -13.12 -17.91 8.59
CA GLN A 77 -12.27 -19.09 8.46
C GLN A 77 -11.97 -19.72 9.82
N GLU A 78 -11.64 -21.01 9.84
CA GLU A 78 -11.09 -21.67 11.03
C GLU A 78 -9.69 -21.10 11.32
N ILE A 79 -9.63 -20.21 12.30
CA ILE A 79 -8.41 -19.53 12.75
C ILE A 79 -8.24 -19.77 14.26
N CYS A 80 -7.00 -19.91 14.73
CA CYS A 80 -6.71 -20.03 16.16
C CYS A 80 -7.20 -18.79 16.94
N GLU A 81 -7.69 -18.97 18.17
CA GLU A 81 -8.26 -17.89 19.01
C GLU A 81 -7.29 -16.69 19.17
N ASP A 82 -6.01 -16.95 19.43
CA ASP A 82 -4.96 -15.92 19.55
C ASP A 82 -4.77 -15.07 18.28
N LYS A 83 -5.04 -15.63 17.11
CA LYS A 83 -4.96 -14.94 15.81
C LYS A 83 -6.24 -14.17 15.53
N ILE A 84 -7.39 -14.68 15.96
CA ILE A 84 -8.70 -14.01 15.81
C ILE A 84 -8.73 -12.70 16.60
N GLU A 85 -8.25 -12.69 17.84
CA GLU A 85 -8.23 -11.45 18.66
C GLU A 85 -7.42 -10.33 17.97
N LYS A 86 -6.24 -10.67 17.44
CA LYS A 86 -5.38 -9.72 16.71
C LYS A 86 -5.97 -9.30 15.37
N LEU A 87 -6.68 -10.19 14.69
CA LEU A 87 -7.41 -9.86 13.47
C LEU A 87 -8.56 -8.90 13.77
N GLN A 88 -9.30 -9.11 14.86
CA GLN A 88 -10.37 -8.21 15.29
C GLN A 88 -9.84 -6.81 15.63
N ASP A 89 -8.69 -6.69 16.30
CA ASP A 89 -8.01 -5.40 16.53
C ASP A 89 -7.63 -4.71 15.21
N LEU A 90 -7.02 -5.45 14.28
CA LEU A 90 -6.68 -4.92 12.95
C LEU A 90 -7.95 -4.45 12.20
N MET A 91 -9.02 -5.24 12.25
CA MET A 91 -10.29 -4.93 11.63
C MET A 91 -10.90 -3.65 12.19
N SER A 92 -10.89 -3.48 13.52
CA SER A 92 -11.34 -2.23 14.15
C SER A 92 -10.60 -1.02 13.56
N LYS A 93 -9.29 -1.13 13.35
CA LYS A 93 -8.45 -0.06 12.79
C LYS A 93 -8.65 0.16 11.29
N LEU A 94 -8.99 -0.88 10.52
CA LEU A 94 -9.28 -0.76 9.09
C LEU A 94 -10.59 -0.02 8.82
N PHE A 95 -11.59 -0.17 9.70
CA PHE A 95 -12.92 0.44 9.54
C PHE A 95 -13.07 1.76 10.30
N ASP A 96 -12.49 1.86 11.50
CA ASP A 96 -12.47 3.06 12.33
C ASP A 96 -11.01 3.40 12.70
N PRO A 97 -10.21 3.90 11.75
CA PRO A 97 -8.84 4.30 12.03
C PRO A 97 -8.87 5.45 13.05
N PRO A 98 -8.08 5.37 14.15
CA PRO A 98 -8.10 6.39 15.19
C PRO A 98 -7.83 7.77 14.58
N THR A 99 -8.58 8.77 15.03
CA THR A 99 -8.57 10.15 14.49
C THR A 99 -7.19 10.83 14.57
N GLU A 100 -6.25 10.22 15.30
CA GLU A 100 -4.83 10.62 15.41
C GLU A 100 -3.87 9.80 14.53
N SER A 101 -4.37 9.17 13.47
CA SER A 101 -3.53 8.47 12.49
C SER A 101 -2.59 9.48 11.85
N LYS A 102 -1.35 9.52 12.33
CA LYS A 102 -0.25 10.29 11.73
C LYS A 102 -0.27 9.96 10.24
N SER A 103 -0.67 10.92 9.40
CA SER A 103 -0.52 10.74 7.96
C SER A 103 0.94 10.35 7.72
N ALA A 104 1.17 9.42 6.80
CA ALA A 104 2.51 8.93 6.48
C ALA A 104 3.45 10.15 6.38
N GLN A 105 4.30 10.34 7.39
CA GLN A 105 5.17 11.50 7.45
C GLN A 105 6.18 11.31 6.33
N ILE A 106 5.98 12.02 5.22
CA ILE A 106 6.92 12.03 4.12
C ILE A 106 8.21 12.61 4.68
N ALA A 107 9.26 11.78 4.77
CA ALA A 107 10.56 12.22 5.23
C ALA A 107 11.01 13.40 4.36
N ALA A 108 11.37 14.51 5.00
CA ALA A 108 11.82 15.69 4.28
C ALA A 108 13.08 15.37 3.48
N VAL A 109 13.10 15.75 2.19
CA VAL A 109 14.27 15.59 1.33
C VAL A 109 15.42 16.42 1.90
N THR A 110 16.54 15.78 2.19
CA THR A 110 17.73 16.45 2.73
C THR A 110 18.68 16.87 1.62
N SER A 111 19.58 17.81 1.92
CA SER A 111 20.65 18.21 0.98
C SER A 111 21.57 17.06 0.59
N LYS A 112 21.65 15.99 1.40
CA LYS A 112 22.44 14.80 1.10
C LYS A 112 21.77 13.94 0.02
N ASP A 113 20.44 13.87 0.03
CA ASP A 113 19.64 13.13 -0.96
C ASP A 113 19.71 13.76 -2.37
N LEU A 114 19.98 15.06 -2.44
CA LEU A 114 20.13 15.80 -3.70
C LEU A 114 21.42 15.48 -4.46
N LYS A 115 22.49 15.03 -3.75
CA LYS A 115 23.80 14.80 -4.38
C LYS A 115 23.77 13.68 -5.41
N ASP A 116 22.98 12.65 -5.14
CA ASP A 116 22.83 11.49 -6.02
C ASP A 116 21.49 11.48 -6.75
N LEU A 117 20.67 12.54 -6.63
CA LEU A 117 19.31 12.57 -7.18
C LEU A 117 19.27 12.26 -8.68
N TYR A 118 20.15 12.89 -9.47
CA TYR A 118 20.20 12.65 -10.91
C TYR A 118 20.55 11.19 -11.23
N LYS A 119 21.51 10.62 -10.52
CA LYS A 119 21.90 9.21 -10.69
C LYS A 119 20.76 8.28 -10.31
N ASN A 120 20.17 8.49 -9.13
CA ASN A 120 19.05 7.69 -8.63
C ASN A 120 17.84 7.78 -9.57
N TYR A 121 17.55 8.96 -10.10
CA TYR A 121 16.51 9.16 -11.11
C TYR A 121 16.79 8.33 -12.37
N MET A 122 18.00 8.43 -12.93
CA MET A 122 18.38 7.66 -14.11
C MET A 122 18.33 6.16 -13.86
N ASP A 123 18.77 5.68 -12.70
CA ASP A 123 18.73 4.27 -12.33
C ASP A 123 17.29 3.76 -12.26
N VAL A 124 16.38 4.49 -11.60
CA VAL A 124 14.95 4.13 -11.52
C VAL A 124 14.30 4.14 -12.91
N MET A 125 14.57 5.15 -13.73
CA MET A 125 14.02 5.25 -15.09
C MET A 125 14.53 4.11 -15.99
N ASN A 126 15.80 3.74 -15.87
CA ASN A 126 16.37 2.61 -16.61
C ASN A 126 15.74 1.28 -16.17
N ILE A 127 15.52 1.08 -14.87
CA ILE A 127 14.83 -0.11 -14.35
C ILE A 127 13.40 -0.17 -14.90
N ALA A 128 12.65 0.94 -14.86
CA ALA A 128 11.28 1.02 -15.36
C ALA A 128 11.19 0.74 -16.88
N TYR A 129 12.18 1.22 -17.64
CA TYR A 129 12.28 0.95 -19.07
C TYR A 129 12.57 -0.53 -19.35
N ASN A 130 13.60 -1.10 -18.72
CA ASN A 130 14.05 -2.47 -18.97
C ASN A 130 13.06 -3.55 -18.50
N SER A 131 12.22 -3.24 -17.53
CA SER A 131 11.16 -4.13 -17.03
C SER A 131 9.88 -4.10 -17.88
N GLY A 132 9.81 -3.22 -18.88
CA GLY A 132 8.64 -3.05 -19.75
C GLY A 132 7.45 -2.38 -19.05
N TYR A 133 7.64 -1.81 -17.85
CA TYR A 133 6.56 -1.08 -17.16
C TYR A 133 6.13 0.15 -17.96
N ILE A 134 7.08 0.87 -18.59
CA ILE A 134 6.78 2.05 -19.40
C ILE A 134 5.92 1.67 -20.62
N GLU A 135 6.24 0.58 -21.30
CA GLU A 135 5.48 0.12 -22.47
C GLU A 135 4.06 -0.34 -22.09
N ARG A 136 3.91 -1.07 -20.97
CA ARG A 136 2.58 -1.48 -20.48
C ARG A 136 1.73 -0.28 -20.09
N ALA A 137 2.32 0.74 -19.45
CA ALA A 137 1.62 1.96 -19.05
C ALA A 137 1.14 2.79 -20.26
N ILE A 138 1.90 2.77 -21.37
CA ILE A 138 1.52 3.44 -22.62
C ILE A 138 0.38 2.67 -23.32
N ASN A 139 0.47 1.35 -23.37
CA ASN A 139 -0.46 0.48 -24.11
C ASN A 139 -1.78 0.18 -23.38
N SER A 140 -1.96 0.64 -22.15
CA SER A 140 -3.19 0.49 -21.33
C SER A 140 -4.08 1.75 -21.37
N SER A 141 -3.92 2.57 -22.41
CA SER A 141 -4.74 3.75 -22.73
C SER A 141 -5.74 3.41 -23.83
#